data_AF-A0A355X5U5-F1
#
_entry.id   AF-A0A355X5U5-F1
#
_cell.length_a   1.000
_cell.length_b   1.000
_cell.length_c   1.000
_cell.angle_alpha   90.00
_cell.angle_beta   90.00
_cell.angle_gamma   90.00
#
_symmetry.space_group_name_H-M   'P 1'
#
loop_
_entity.id
_entity.type
_entity.pdbx_description
1 polymer ?
#
loop_
_entity_poly.entity_id
_entity_poly.type
_entity_poly.pdbx_seq_one_letter_code
_entity_poly.pdbx_strand_id
1 'polypeptide(L)'
;MQTFKIYSISAGWIEGCLKDSKKKYYFDYSYLTNFTEDLMKALLCVFTDISEQENTNNFRAVWEPAEDAWKISLEKNKLYINIKNYEDDITAEYDEDITLEFNALDFLQDFINEMNEIIKKYGLLGYRKSWGYEFPTSLLLKLQDICSNNNILQIDVLTEEENFCRETEKTNLSSEIELLNNITTKPPMP
;
A
#
# COMPACT_ATOMS: atom_id res chain seq x y z
N MET A 1 6.81 -19.21 3.13
CA MET A 1 6.60 -18.12 2.16
C MET A 1 5.24 -17.55 2.44
N GLN A 2 5.21 -16.47 3.23
CA GLN A 2 4.04 -15.61 3.35
C GLN A 2 4.07 -14.73 2.10
N THR A 3 2.94 -14.44 1.47
CA THR A 3 3.00 -13.69 0.21
C THR A 3 1.79 -12.79 0.04
N PHE A 4 2.05 -11.52 -0.19
CA PHE A 4 1.19 -10.63 -0.95
C PHE A 4 1.65 -10.69 -2.41
N LYS A 5 0.72 -10.79 -3.37
CA LYS A 5 1.06 -10.85 -4.80
C LYS A 5 -0.03 -10.26 -5.67
N ILE A 6 0.37 -9.51 -6.69
CA ILE A 6 -0.48 -9.03 -7.78
C ILE A 6 -0.22 -9.90 -9.02
N TYR A 7 -1.27 -10.49 -9.55
CA TYR A 7 -1.20 -11.32 -10.75
C TYR A 7 -1.36 -10.50 -12.03
N SER A 8 -2.35 -9.61 -12.05
CA SER A 8 -2.71 -8.81 -13.22
C SER A 8 -3.09 -7.39 -12.81
N ILE A 9 -2.84 -6.44 -13.72
CA ILE A 9 -3.42 -5.10 -13.69
C ILE A 9 -3.84 -4.80 -15.12
N SER A 10 -5.13 -4.70 -15.37
CA SER A 10 -5.65 -4.55 -16.73
C SER A 10 -7.05 -3.96 -16.73
N ALA A 11 -7.29 -3.00 -17.63
CA ALA A 11 -8.62 -2.45 -17.92
C ALA A 11 -9.42 -1.99 -16.68
N GLY A 12 -8.72 -1.41 -15.68
CA GLY A 12 -9.33 -0.97 -14.43
C GLY A 12 -9.56 -2.08 -13.41
N TRP A 13 -8.89 -3.23 -13.54
CA TRP A 13 -8.95 -4.34 -12.60
C TRP A 13 -7.56 -4.67 -12.04
N ILE A 14 -7.53 -5.09 -10.77
CA ILE A 14 -6.34 -5.59 -10.09
C ILE A 14 -6.65 -6.93 -9.41
N GLU A 15 -5.98 -7.98 -9.87
CA GLU A 15 -6.14 -9.33 -9.33
C GLU A 15 -4.92 -9.71 -8.51
N GLY A 16 -5.14 -10.38 -7.38
CA GLY A 16 -4.05 -10.81 -6.53
C GLY A 16 -4.43 -11.81 -5.45
N CYS A 17 -3.50 -12.02 -4.53
CA CYS A 17 -3.79 -12.82 -3.35
C CYS A 17 -2.92 -12.42 -2.15
N LEU A 18 -3.43 -12.79 -0.98
CA LEU A 18 -2.67 -12.88 0.26
C LEU A 18 -2.61 -14.32 0.71
N LYS A 19 -1.48 -14.75 1.26
CA LYS A 19 -1.30 -16.09 1.79
C LYS A 19 -0.45 -16.05 3.05
N ASP A 20 -1.04 -16.46 4.16
CA ASP A 20 -0.29 -16.74 5.39
C ASP A 20 0.07 -18.24 5.49
N SER A 21 0.46 -18.69 6.68
CA SER A 21 0.81 -20.09 6.92
C SER A 21 -0.37 -21.08 6.84
N LYS A 22 -1.62 -20.61 6.93
CA LYS A 22 -2.83 -21.41 7.10
C LYS A 22 -3.88 -21.16 6.03
N LYS A 23 -4.02 -19.92 5.58
CA LYS A 23 -5.10 -19.43 4.74
C LYS A 23 -4.55 -18.72 3.52
N LYS A 24 -5.37 -18.69 2.48
CA LYS A 24 -5.14 -17.92 1.27
C LYS A 24 -6.42 -17.17 0.94
N TYR A 25 -6.28 -15.91 0.60
CA TYR A 25 -7.35 -15.03 0.17
C TYR A 25 -7.03 -14.51 -1.23
N TYR A 26 -8.00 -14.58 -2.13
CA TYR A 26 -7.88 -14.01 -3.47
C TYR A 26 -8.75 -12.77 -3.56
N PHE A 27 -8.29 -11.81 -4.35
CA PHE A 27 -9.06 -10.61 -4.63
C PHE A 27 -8.97 -10.25 -6.11
N ASP A 28 -9.99 -9.55 -6.58
CA ASP A 28 -10.13 -9.01 -7.93
C ASP A 28 -10.90 -7.70 -7.83
N TYR A 29 -10.19 -6.58 -7.67
CA TYR A 29 -10.82 -5.28 -7.39
C TYR A 29 -10.90 -4.39 -8.62
N SER A 30 -12.01 -3.67 -8.72
CA SER A 30 -12.26 -2.71 -9.80
C SER A 30 -11.74 -1.32 -9.45
N TYR A 31 -11.59 -0.50 -10.48
CA TYR A 31 -11.21 0.91 -10.41
C TYR A 31 -12.23 1.78 -9.66
N LEU A 32 -13.35 1.24 -9.17
CA LEU A 32 -14.26 2.01 -8.31
C LEU A 32 -13.62 2.38 -6.97
N THR A 33 -12.53 1.70 -6.59
CA THR A 33 -11.73 2.00 -5.40
C THR A 33 -10.26 2.06 -5.76
N ASN A 34 -9.49 2.95 -5.15
CA ASN A 34 -8.04 2.99 -5.37
C ASN A 34 -7.31 2.04 -4.41
N PHE A 35 -7.58 0.74 -4.58
CA PHE A 35 -7.10 -0.33 -3.71
C PHE A 35 -5.62 -0.19 -3.31
N THR A 36 -4.74 0.07 -4.28
CA THR A 36 -3.29 0.19 -4.03
C THR A 36 -2.95 1.37 -3.12
N GLU A 37 -3.58 2.53 -3.31
CA GLU A 37 -3.34 3.72 -2.48
C GLU A 37 -3.91 3.51 -1.07
N ASP A 38 -5.14 2.98 -0.97
CA ASP A 38 -5.80 2.77 0.31
C ASP A 38 -5.08 1.71 1.15
N LEU A 39 -4.61 0.63 0.53
CA LEU A 39 -3.78 -0.38 1.18
C LEU A 39 -2.45 0.21 1.69
N MET A 40 -1.77 1.05 0.90
CA MET A 40 -0.53 1.70 1.35
C MET A 40 -0.76 2.68 2.49
N LYS A 41 -1.85 3.46 2.46
CA LYS A 41 -2.24 4.35 3.57
C LYS A 41 -2.50 3.55 4.84
N ALA A 42 -3.24 2.45 4.73
CA ALA A 42 -3.55 1.58 5.86
C ALA A 42 -2.30 0.93 6.44
N LEU A 43 -1.34 0.51 5.60
CA LEU A 43 -0.04 0.01 6.06
C LEU A 43 0.77 1.12 6.74
N LEU A 44 0.87 2.31 6.15
CA LEU A 44 1.57 3.44 6.77
C LEU A 44 1.00 3.75 8.15
N CYS A 45 -0.33 3.86 8.27
CA CYS A 45 -1.01 4.11 9.53
C CYS A 45 -0.56 3.15 10.65
N VAL A 46 -0.49 1.85 10.37
CA VAL A 46 -0.11 0.87 11.39
C VAL A 46 1.40 0.77 11.64
N PHE A 47 2.24 1.22 10.72
CA PHE A 47 3.71 1.14 10.85
C PHE A 47 4.36 2.41 11.41
N THR A 48 3.72 3.58 11.33
CA THR A 48 4.34 4.86 11.72
C THR A 48 3.78 5.50 12.96
N ASP A 49 2.72 4.95 13.58
CA ASP A 49 1.96 5.62 14.64
C ASP A 49 1.53 7.06 14.27
N ILE A 50 1.52 7.42 12.97
CA ILE A 50 1.06 8.73 12.49
C ILE A 50 -0.45 8.78 12.71
N SER A 51 -0.82 9.29 13.88
CA SER A 51 -2.17 9.46 14.39
C SER A 51 -2.92 10.62 13.74
N GLU A 52 -2.39 11.21 12.67
CA GLU A 52 -2.90 12.48 12.15
C GLU A 52 -4.26 12.35 11.45
N GLN A 53 -4.74 11.13 11.18
CA GLN A 53 -6.10 10.89 10.69
C GLN A 53 -6.69 9.62 11.33
N GLU A 54 -7.68 9.79 12.21
CA GLU A 54 -8.50 8.69 12.71
C GLU A 54 -9.11 7.90 11.54
N ASN A 55 -9.02 6.56 11.57
CA ASN A 55 -9.61 5.60 10.61
C ASN A 55 -8.91 5.33 9.27
N THR A 56 -7.62 5.60 9.11
CA THR A 56 -6.90 5.24 7.86
C THR A 56 -6.46 3.78 7.76
N ASN A 57 -6.55 2.99 8.85
CA ASN A 57 -6.20 1.56 8.84
C ASN A 57 -7.31 0.63 8.34
N ASN A 58 -8.45 1.19 7.91
CA ASN A 58 -9.55 0.47 7.33
C ASN A 58 -10.02 1.17 6.04
N PHE A 59 -10.46 0.37 5.08
CA PHE A 59 -10.94 0.85 3.79
C PHE A 59 -11.87 -0.18 3.15
N ARG A 60 -12.52 0.20 2.05
CA ARG A 60 -13.36 -0.71 1.25
C ARG A 60 -12.76 -0.89 -0.13
N ALA A 61 -12.86 -2.10 -0.66
CA ALA A 61 -12.39 -2.44 -2.00
C ALA A 61 -13.53 -3.11 -2.78
N VAL A 62 -13.90 -2.53 -3.91
CA VAL A 62 -15.08 -2.95 -4.68
C VAL A 62 -14.70 -3.98 -5.72
N TRP A 63 -15.48 -5.06 -5.83
CA TRP A 63 -15.34 -6.12 -6.85
C TRP A 63 -16.64 -6.42 -7.61
N GLU A 64 -17.57 -5.44 -7.65
CA GLU A 64 -18.83 -5.36 -8.41
C GLU A 64 -19.69 -6.64 -8.52
N PRO A 65 -20.91 -6.68 -7.93
CA PRO A 65 -21.60 -5.65 -7.14
C PRO A 65 -21.21 -5.65 -5.66
N ALA A 66 -20.21 -6.45 -5.30
CA ALA A 66 -19.81 -6.71 -3.94
C ALA A 66 -18.61 -5.84 -3.53
N GLU A 67 -18.32 -5.83 -2.23
CA GLU A 67 -17.16 -5.13 -1.67
C GLU A 67 -16.54 -5.93 -0.52
N ASP A 68 -15.27 -5.66 -0.28
CA ASP A 68 -14.54 -6.14 0.88
C ASP A 68 -14.21 -4.97 1.81
N ALA A 69 -14.57 -5.09 3.08
CA ALA A 69 -14.07 -4.19 4.11
C ALA A 69 -12.76 -4.74 4.69
N TRP A 70 -11.69 -3.98 4.50
CA TRP A 70 -10.36 -4.28 5.00
C TRP A 70 -10.11 -3.56 6.31
N LYS A 71 -9.46 -4.24 7.24
CA LYS A 71 -8.92 -3.65 8.46
C LYS A 71 -7.55 -4.24 8.76
N ILE A 72 -6.58 -3.34 8.91
CA ILE A 72 -5.19 -3.68 9.21
C ILE A 72 -4.90 -3.30 10.67
N SER A 73 -4.26 -4.21 11.40
CA SER A 73 -3.75 -3.92 12.74
C SER A 73 -2.38 -4.51 12.96
N LEU A 74 -1.56 -3.79 13.73
CA LEU A 74 -0.25 -4.22 14.16
C LEU A 74 -0.27 -4.48 15.66
N GLU A 75 0.15 -5.66 16.09
CA GLU A 75 0.37 -5.98 17.50
C GLU A 75 1.77 -6.57 17.67
N LYS A 76 2.67 -5.81 18.32
CA LYS A 76 4.09 -6.17 18.45
C LYS A 76 4.69 -6.38 17.05
N ASN A 77 5.10 -7.61 16.73
CA ASN A 77 5.71 -7.97 15.45
C ASN A 77 4.75 -8.70 14.50
N LYS A 78 3.44 -8.68 14.80
CA LYS A 78 2.42 -9.37 14.01
C LYS A 78 1.49 -8.38 13.34
N LEU A 79 1.38 -8.50 12.03
CA LEU A 79 0.41 -7.79 11.21
C LEU A 79 -0.80 -8.68 11.00
N TYR A 80 -1.98 -8.15 11.31
CA TYR A 80 -3.25 -8.80 11.04
C TYR A 80 -3.97 -8.04 9.94
N ILE A 81 -4.47 -8.79 8.96
CA ILE A 81 -5.33 -8.28 7.91
C ILE A 81 -6.66 -9.01 8.04
N ASN A 82 -7.68 -8.28 8.46
CA ASN A 82 -9.06 -8.73 8.53
C ASN A 82 -9.81 -8.23 7.30
N ILE A 83 -10.51 -9.13 6.62
CA ILE A 83 -11.26 -8.85 5.41
C ILE A 83 -12.65 -9.44 5.59
N LYS A 84 -13.66 -8.59 5.41
CA LYS A 84 -15.07 -8.98 5.45
C LYS A 84 -15.69 -8.78 4.09
N ASN A 85 -16.19 -9.84 3.50
CA ASN A 85 -16.82 -9.83 2.18
C ASN A 85 -18.32 -9.58 2.31
N TYR A 86 -18.85 -8.62 1.56
CA TYR A 86 -20.28 -8.30 1.50
C TYR A 86 -20.81 -8.62 0.10
N GLU A 87 -21.74 -9.57 -0.04
CA GLU A 87 -22.36 -9.95 -1.34
C GLU A 87 -23.07 -8.78 -2.05
N ASP A 88 -23.59 -7.81 -1.30
CA ASP A 88 -24.28 -6.63 -1.80
C ASP A 88 -24.13 -5.46 -0.81
N ASP A 89 -23.68 -4.30 -1.32
CA ASP A 89 -23.53 -3.03 -0.58
C ASP A 89 -24.81 -2.61 0.19
N ILE A 90 -25.96 -3.19 -0.15
CA ILE A 90 -27.29 -2.85 0.39
C ILE A 90 -27.60 -3.55 1.73
N THR A 91 -27.15 -4.79 1.94
CA THR A 91 -27.72 -5.66 3.01
C THR A 91 -26.91 -5.72 4.30
N ALA A 92 -25.65 -5.26 4.30
CA ALA A 92 -24.74 -5.24 5.45
C ALA A 92 -24.49 -6.59 6.14
N GLU A 93 -24.99 -7.71 5.59
CA GLU A 93 -24.60 -9.06 5.96
C GLU A 93 -23.30 -9.41 5.22
N TYR A 94 -22.34 -10.00 5.94
CA TYR A 94 -21.06 -10.43 5.37
C TYR A 94 -21.04 -11.95 5.25
N ASP A 95 -20.59 -12.46 4.11
CA ASP A 95 -20.59 -13.89 3.78
C ASP A 95 -19.34 -14.59 4.30
N GLU A 96 -18.23 -13.86 4.37
CA GLU A 96 -16.96 -14.37 4.85
C GLU A 96 -16.24 -13.34 5.71
N ASP A 97 -15.68 -13.79 6.84
CA ASP A 97 -14.75 -13.04 7.69
C ASP A 97 -13.42 -13.81 7.76
N ILE A 98 -12.43 -13.29 7.02
CA ILE A 98 -11.10 -13.88 6.96
C ILE A 98 -10.11 -12.97 7.69
N THR A 99 -9.43 -13.54 8.67
CA THR A 99 -8.25 -12.94 9.29
C THR A 99 -7.01 -13.72 8.89
N LEU A 100 -6.04 -13.01 8.32
CA LEU A 100 -4.69 -13.47 7.98
C LEU A 100 -3.67 -12.89 8.95
N GLU A 101 -2.67 -13.69 9.32
CA GLU A 101 -1.61 -13.30 10.26
C GLU A 101 -0.23 -13.38 9.62
N PHE A 102 0.51 -12.27 9.69
CA PHE A 102 1.84 -12.16 9.12
C PHE A 102 2.87 -11.69 10.15
N ASN A 103 4.14 -12.03 9.91
CA ASN A 103 5.22 -11.25 10.50
C ASN A 103 5.23 -9.87 9.85
N ALA A 104 5.21 -8.81 10.66
CA ALA A 104 5.03 -7.44 10.16
C ALA A 104 6.14 -6.99 9.21
N LEU A 105 7.41 -7.23 9.57
CA LEU A 105 8.54 -6.80 8.75
C LEU A 105 8.67 -7.64 7.49
N ASP A 106 8.47 -8.97 7.59
CA ASP A 106 8.50 -9.85 6.43
C ASP A 106 7.41 -9.46 5.42
N PHE A 107 6.18 -9.20 5.90
CA PHE A 107 5.09 -8.76 5.05
C PHE A 107 5.38 -7.42 4.39
N LEU A 108 5.86 -6.43 5.14
CA LEU A 108 6.16 -5.10 4.61
C LEU A 108 7.22 -5.20 3.51
N GLN A 109 8.26 -6.00 3.72
CA GLN A 109 9.31 -6.23 2.74
C GLN A 109 8.77 -6.93 1.48
N ASP A 110 7.94 -7.97 1.63
CA ASP A 110 7.30 -8.67 0.51
C ASP A 110 6.36 -7.74 -0.28
N PHE A 111 5.57 -6.92 0.42
CA PHE A 111 4.69 -5.92 -0.18
C PHE A 111 5.48 -4.90 -0.99
N ILE A 112 6.55 -4.32 -0.42
CA ILE A 112 7.43 -3.36 -1.12
C ILE A 112 8.04 -4.02 -2.37
N ASN A 113 8.51 -5.25 -2.25
CA ASN A 113 9.09 -5.97 -3.38
C ASN A 113 8.08 -6.16 -4.51
N GLU A 114 6.85 -6.57 -4.19
CA GLU A 114 5.79 -6.72 -5.18
C GLU A 114 5.45 -5.38 -5.86
N MET A 115 5.35 -4.29 -5.09
CA MET A 115 5.11 -2.94 -5.62
C MET A 115 6.24 -2.47 -6.54
N ASN A 116 7.49 -2.76 -6.17
CA ASN A 116 8.66 -2.49 -7.02
C ASN A 116 8.56 -3.26 -8.35
N GLU A 117 8.17 -4.54 -8.32
CA GLU A 117 7.99 -5.34 -9.54
C GLU A 117 6.85 -4.81 -10.42
N ILE A 118 5.76 -4.31 -9.84
CA ILE A 118 4.69 -3.62 -10.58
C ILE A 118 5.23 -2.39 -11.30
N ILE A 119 5.96 -1.51 -10.61
CA ILE A 119 6.55 -0.32 -11.22
C ILE A 119 7.53 -0.71 -12.33
N LYS A 120 8.39 -1.71 -12.11
CA LYS A 120 9.32 -2.21 -13.15
C LYS A 120 8.59 -2.77 -14.37
N LYS A 121 7.48 -3.48 -14.15
CA LYS A 121 6.71 -4.14 -15.21
C LYS A 121 5.92 -3.16 -16.07
N TYR A 122 5.22 -2.21 -15.45
CA TYR A 122 4.29 -1.32 -16.16
C TYR A 122 4.83 0.10 -16.36
N GLY A 123 5.77 0.54 -15.53
CA GLY A 123 6.11 1.95 -15.36
C GLY A 123 4.94 2.77 -14.79
N LEU A 124 5.19 4.01 -14.36
CA LEU A 124 4.16 4.86 -13.75
C LEU A 124 3.02 5.18 -14.75
N LEU A 125 3.37 5.56 -15.99
CA LEU A 125 2.37 5.88 -17.02
C LEU A 125 1.59 4.65 -17.48
N GLY A 126 2.25 3.49 -17.60
CA GLY A 126 1.57 2.25 -17.99
C GLY A 126 0.64 1.76 -16.89
N TYR A 127 1.06 1.85 -15.63
CA TYR A 127 0.20 1.57 -14.47
C TYR A 127 -1.06 2.45 -14.52
N ARG A 128 -0.91 3.77 -14.66
CA ARG A 128 -2.05 4.69 -14.74
C ARG A 128 -3.02 4.32 -15.86
N LYS A 129 -2.51 3.95 -17.04
CA LYS A 129 -3.35 3.56 -18.18
C LYS A 129 -4.08 2.24 -17.95
N SER A 130 -3.45 1.27 -17.29
CA SER A 130 -4.04 -0.04 -17.03
C SER A 130 -5.00 -0.04 -15.85
N TRP A 131 -4.68 0.69 -14.78
CA TRP A 131 -5.42 0.70 -13.52
C TRP A 131 -6.48 1.81 -13.44
N GLY A 132 -6.20 2.99 -13.99
CA GLY A 132 -7.08 4.16 -13.91
C GLY A 132 -6.68 5.19 -12.86
N TYR A 133 -5.83 4.83 -11.89
CA TYR A 133 -5.28 5.74 -10.88
C TYR A 133 -3.77 5.94 -11.02
N GLU A 134 -3.27 7.05 -10.47
CA GLU A 134 -1.83 7.26 -10.31
C GLU A 134 -1.24 6.23 -9.36
N PHE A 135 0.00 5.82 -9.63
CA PHE A 135 0.72 4.98 -8.69
C PHE A 135 1.09 5.81 -7.46
N PRO A 136 0.75 5.37 -6.23
CA PRO A 136 0.96 6.13 -4.98
C PRO A 136 2.43 6.13 -4.56
N THR A 137 3.28 6.79 -5.37
CA THR A 137 4.74 6.70 -5.28
C THR A 137 5.25 7.23 -3.95
N SER A 138 4.76 8.38 -3.48
CA SER A 138 5.17 8.95 -2.18
C SER A 138 4.90 8.01 -1.02
N LEU A 139 3.78 7.28 -1.04
CA LEU A 139 3.45 6.30 -0.01
C LEU A 139 4.41 5.10 -0.05
N LEU A 140 4.71 4.58 -1.24
CA LEU A 140 5.70 3.51 -1.40
C LEU A 140 7.08 3.93 -0.90
N LEU A 141 7.56 5.12 -1.28
CA LEU A 141 8.85 5.64 -0.84
C LEU A 141 8.90 5.76 0.69
N LYS A 142 7.80 6.20 1.33
CA LYS A 142 7.73 6.27 2.78
C LYS A 142 7.75 4.88 3.43
N LEU A 143 7.03 3.91 2.89
CA LEU A 143 7.09 2.51 3.34
C LEU A 143 8.50 1.91 3.21
N GLN A 144 9.22 2.23 2.13
CA GLN A 144 10.61 1.83 1.93
C GLN A 144 11.55 2.43 2.98
N ASP A 145 11.40 3.72 3.28
CA ASP A 145 12.18 4.43 4.28
C ASP A 145 12.00 3.81 5.69
N ILE A 146 10.74 3.47 6.03
CA ILE A 146 10.39 2.77 7.28
C ILE A 146 11.00 1.37 7.31
N CYS A 147 10.82 0.59 6.25
CA CYS A 147 11.31 -0.79 6.19
C CYS A 147 12.83 -0.88 6.26
N SER A 148 13.53 0.12 5.72
CA SER A 148 14.99 0.19 5.74
C SER A 148 15.54 0.79 7.05
N ASN A 149 14.67 1.41 7.87
CA ASN A 149 15.03 2.15 9.09
C ASN A 149 16.13 3.21 8.85
N ASN A 150 16.17 3.78 7.63
CA ASN A 150 17.18 4.77 7.24
C ASN A 150 16.77 6.20 7.61
N ASN A 151 15.45 6.45 7.71
CA ASN A 151 14.86 7.75 8.02
C ASN A 151 15.45 8.88 7.16
N ILE A 152 15.60 8.63 5.85
CA ILE A 152 16.13 9.60 4.87
C ILE A 152 15.03 10.51 4.31
N LEU A 153 13.76 10.12 4.46
CA LEU A 153 12.60 10.97 4.15
C LEU A 153 12.10 11.66 5.42
N GLN A 154 12.99 12.48 6.00
CA GLN A 154 12.62 13.38 7.10
C GLN A 154 11.79 14.52 6.55
N ILE A 155 10.74 14.87 7.30
CA ILE A 155 9.92 16.03 7.02
C ILE A 155 10.62 17.23 7.67
N ASP A 156 11.05 18.16 6.83
CA ASP A 156 11.57 19.46 7.23
C ASP A 156 10.46 20.51 7.17
N VAL A 157 10.71 21.65 7.80
CA VAL A 157 9.84 22.82 7.73
C VAL A 157 10.38 23.79 6.69
N LEU A 158 9.49 24.27 5.81
CA LEU A 158 9.72 25.41 4.95
C LEU A 158 9.14 26.64 5.66
N THR A 159 10.00 27.59 5.98
CA THR A 159 9.65 28.71 6.87
C THR A 159 8.65 29.68 6.21
N GLU A 160 7.99 30.52 7.01
CA GLU A 160 7.12 31.58 6.50
C GLU A 160 7.83 32.51 5.50
N GLU A 161 9.09 32.87 5.74
CA GLU A 161 9.88 33.71 4.85
C GLU A 161 10.11 33.06 3.47
N GLU A 162 10.31 31.73 3.47
CA GLU A 162 10.53 30.95 2.25
C GLU A 162 9.21 30.61 1.50
N ASN A 163 8.07 30.65 2.19
CA ASN A 163 6.76 30.22 1.65
C ASN A 163 5.65 31.29 1.73
N PHE A 164 5.94 32.54 1.35
CA PHE A 164 4.92 33.59 1.27
C PHE A 164 4.07 33.74 2.54
N CYS A 165 4.73 33.79 3.70
CA CYS A 165 4.13 33.94 5.03
C CYS A 165 3.25 32.76 5.49
N ARG A 166 3.59 31.53 5.09
CA ARG A 166 2.90 30.32 5.55
C ARG A 166 3.88 29.19 5.82
N GLU A 167 4.05 28.79 7.07
CA GLU A 167 4.82 27.59 7.37
C GLU A 167 4.22 26.37 6.65
N THR A 168 5.07 25.51 6.09
CA THR A 168 4.64 24.25 5.47
C THR A 168 5.71 23.18 5.59
N GLU A 169 5.34 21.96 5.25
CA GLU A 169 6.22 20.80 5.30
C GLU A 169 6.91 20.59 3.95
N LYS A 170 8.15 20.11 3.99
CA LYS A 170 8.90 19.73 2.79
C LYS A 170 9.72 18.47 3.05
N THR A 171 10.06 17.80 1.96
CA THR A 171 11.02 16.69 1.93
C THR A 171 12.12 17.01 0.92
N ASN A 172 13.21 16.24 0.97
CA ASN A 172 14.30 16.38 0.02
C ASN A 172 14.03 15.52 -1.23
N LEU A 173 13.70 16.18 -2.34
CA LEU A 173 13.46 15.52 -3.64
C LEU A 173 14.65 14.66 -4.12
N SER A 174 15.89 15.01 -3.77
CA SER A 174 17.07 14.21 -4.15
C SER A 174 17.06 12.85 -3.44
N SER A 175 16.67 12.82 -2.16
CA SER A 175 16.49 11.57 -1.40
C SER A 175 15.35 10.71 -1.98
N GLU A 176 14.26 11.35 -2.41
CA GLU A 176 13.14 10.64 -3.06
C GLU A 176 13.57 10.00 -4.39
N ILE A 177 14.33 10.73 -5.21
CA ILE A 177 14.87 10.23 -6.48
C ILE A 177 15.86 9.08 -6.24
N GLU A 178 16.68 9.16 -5.19
CA GLU A 178 17.61 8.08 -4.82
C GLU A 178 16.85 6.78 -4.50
N LEU A 179 15.81 6.85 -3.67
CA LEU A 179 14.95 5.70 -3.38
C LEU A 179 14.26 5.16 -4.63
N LEU A 180 13.74 6.03 -5.48
CA LEU A 180 13.11 5.63 -6.74
C LEU A 180 14.12 4.94 -7.69
N ASN A 181 15.38 5.37 -7.71
CA ASN A 181 16.43 4.72 -8.49
C ASN A 181 16.78 3.33 -7.98
N ASN A 182 16.65 3.07 -6.67
CA ASN A 182 16.84 1.73 -6.10
C ASN A 182 15.75 0.76 -6.58
N ILE A 183 14.58 1.26 -7.00
CA ILE A 183 13.53 0.44 -7.63
C ILE A 183 13.93 0.05 -9.05
N THR A 184 14.55 0.96 -9.81
CA THR A 184 14.81 0.75 -11.25
C THR A 184 16.12 0.05 -11.56
N THR A 185 17.06 0.02 -10.59
CA THR A 185 18.33 -0.67 -10.73
C THR A 185 18.19 -2.16 -10.40
N LYS A 186 18.66 -3.02 -11.31
CA LYS A 186 18.81 -4.46 -11.03
C LYS A 186 19.81 -4.61 -9.88
N PRO A 187 19.60 -5.48 -8.87
CA PRO A 187 20.68 -5.81 -7.95
C PRO A 187 21.89 -6.29 -8.76
N PRO A 188 23.13 -5.95 -8.37
CA PRO A 188 24.31 -6.50 -9.02
C PRO A 188 24.20 -8.02 -8.97
N MET A 189 24.21 -8.67 -10.13
CA MET A 189 24.26 -10.14 -10.18
C MET A 189 25.59 -10.59 -9.56
N PRO A 190 25.56 -11.52 -8.58
CA PRO A 190 26.77 -12.18 -8.11
C PRO A 190 27.42 -13.04 -9.19
#